data_AF-A0A8D5U7C2-F1
#
_entry.id   AF-A0A8D5U7C2-F1
#
_cell.length_a   1.000
_cell.length_b   1.000
_cell.length_c   1.000
_cell.angle_alpha   90.00
_cell.angle_beta   90.00
_cell.angle_gamma   90.00
#
_symmetry.space_group_name_H-M   'P 1'
#
loop_
_entity.id
_entity.type
_entity.pdbx_description
1 polymer ?
#
loop_
_entity_poly.entity_id
_entity_poly.type
_entity_poly.pdbx_seq_one_letter_code
_entity_poly.pdbx_strand_id
1 'polypeptide(L)'
;MKYNFSCADIGMNCGYQIKGASSEDELLEELKIHAKMSHGLTSIPADVLDKIKKNIKKSGKYSFSCADVGMKCGFEIVNADTEEELLNELAIHAKLSHNMTSIPQDTLNAIKSKIKVM
;
A
#
# COMPACT_ATOMS: atom_id res chain seq x y z
N MET A 1 -3.75 -6.63 -3.09
CA MET A 1 -2.75 -5.59 -2.76
C MET A 1 -1.46 -6.03 -3.42
N LYS A 2 -0.59 -5.13 -3.89
CA LYS A 2 0.71 -5.51 -4.42
C LYS A 2 1.83 -5.11 -3.47
N TYR A 3 2.82 -5.98 -3.33
CA TYR A 3 3.94 -5.82 -2.40
C TYR A 3 5.23 -5.67 -3.19
N ASN A 4 6.00 -4.65 -2.84
CA ASN A 4 7.24 -4.29 -3.52
C ASN A 4 8.34 -4.14 -2.49
N PHE A 5 9.55 -4.54 -2.85
CA PHE A 5 10.71 -4.43 -1.98
C PHE A 5 11.99 -4.29 -2.81
N SER A 6 12.94 -3.51 -2.32
CA SER A 6 14.29 -3.41 -2.89
C SER A 6 15.34 -3.66 -1.81
N CYS A 7 16.37 -4.45 -2.12
CA CYS A 7 17.49 -4.65 -1.19
C CYS A 7 18.21 -3.34 -0.84
N ALA A 8 18.21 -2.37 -1.75
CA ALA A 8 18.76 -1.05 -1.50
C ALA A 8 17.97 -0.28 -0.41
N ASP A 9 16.67 -0.54 -0.23
CA ASP A 9 15.85 0.12 0.79
C ASP A 9 16.28 -0.24 2.22
N ILE A 10 17.02 -1.34 2.42
CA ILE A 10 17.58 -1.75 3.71
C ILE A 10 19.08 -1.47 3.84
N GLY A 11 19.64 -0.68 2.92
CA GLY A 11 21.05 -0.26 2.93
C GLY A 11 22.04 -1.31 2.43
N MET A 12 21.56 -2.39 1.80
CA MET A 12 22.46 -3.34 1.14
C MET A 12 22.92 -2.79 -0.21
N ASN A 13 24.19 -3.02 -0.56
CA ASN A 13 24.71 -2.73 -1.89
C ASN A 13 24.30 -3.85 -2.87
N CYS A 14 22.99 -4.01 -3.08
CA CYS A 14 22.40 -5.02 -3.94
C CYS A 14 21.22 -4.41 -4.73
N GLY A 15 21.25 -4.53 -6.06
CA GLY A 15 20.23 -3.98 -6.96
C GLY A 15 18.98 -4.86 -7.15
N TYR A 16 18.88 -5.99 -6.42
CA TYR A 16 17.73 -6.87 -6.54
C TYR A 16 16.47 -6.22 -5.98
N GLN A 17 15.37 -6.36 -6.72
CA GLN A 17 14.08 -5.79 -6.38
C GLN A 17 12.96 -6.75 -6.78
N ILE A 18 11.93 -6.82 -5.94
CA ILE A 18 10.68 -7.50 -6.21
C ILE A 18 9.62 -6.43 -6.40
N LYS A 19 8.86 -6.54 -7.48
CA LYS A 19 7.76 -5.64 -7.81
C LYS A 19 6.51 -6.46 -8.04
N GLY A 20 5.42 -6.07 -7.38
CA GLY A 20 4.11 -6.65 -7.66
C GLY A 20 3.83 -8.03 -7.07
N ALA A 21 4.51 -8.44 -6.00
CA ALA A 21 4.17 -9.68 -5.28
C ALA A 21 2.72 -9.61 -4.77
N SER A 22 2.02 -10.75 -4.78
CA SER A 22 0.60 -10.84 -4.45
C SER A 22 0.35 -10.96 -2.95
N SER A 23 1.36 -11.36 -2.18
CA SER A 23 1.34 -11.38 -0.72
C SER A 23 2.71 -11.07 -0.13
N GLU A 24 2.75 -10.78 1.18
CA GLU A 24 4.00 -10.66 1.93
C GLU A 24 4.76 -12.00 1.94
N ASP A 25 4.05 -13.13 2.09
CA ASP A 25 4.68 -14.46 2.10
C ASP A 25 5.35 -14.79 0.77
N GLU A 26 4.71 -14.51 -0.37
CA GLU A 26 5.30 -14.69 -1.70
C GLU A 26 6.59 -13.86 -1.84
N LEU A 27 6.54 -12.60 -1.42
CA LEU A 27 7.71 -11.71 -1.43
C LEU A 27 8.85 -12.27 -0.55
N LEU A 28 8.52 -12.78 0.64
CA LEU A 28 9.51 -13.35 1.55
C LEU A 28 10.13 -14.66 1.02
N GLU A 29 9.35 -15.51 0.36
CA GLU A 29 9.86 -16.73 -0.29
C GLU A 29 10.83 -16.40 -1.43
N GLU A 30 10.47 -15.45 -2.31
CA GLU A 30 11.35 -14.96 -3.38
C GLU A 30 12.67 -14.39 -2.80
N LEU A 31 12.59 -13.62 -1.71
CA LEU A 31 13.78 -13.11 -1.03
C LEU A 31 14.66 -14.21 -0.43
N LYS A 32 14.06 -15.28 0.12
CA LYS A 32 14.83 -16.44 0.63
C LYS A 32 15.59 -17.13 -0.50
N ILE A 33 14.94 -17.32 -1.66
CA ILE A 33 15.58 -17.90 -2.85
C ILE A 33 16.74 -17.02 -3.30
N HIS A 34 16.51 -15.71 -3.43
CA HIS A 34 17.55 -14.75 -3.79
C HIS A 34 18.73 -14.76 -2.80
N ALA A 35 18.45 -14.74 -1.49
CA ALA A 35 19.45 -14.76 -0.43
C ALA A 35 20.34 -16.01 -0.50
N LYS A 36 19.72 -17.18 -0.75
CA LYS A 36 20.44 -18.45 -0.93
C LYS A 36 21.32 -18.43 -2.18
N MET A 37 20.78 -17.98 -3.31
CA MET A 37 21.50 -18.04 -4.59
C MET A 37 22.59 -16.99 -4.73
N SER A 38 22.37 -15.78 -4.23
CA SER A 38 23.26 -14.64 -4.46
C SER A 38 24.24 -14.38 -3.32
N HIS A 39 23.87 -14.77 -2.09
CA HIS A 39 24.64 -14.49 -0.88
C HIS A 39 25.00 -15.75 -0.08
N GLY A 40 24.63 -16.94 -0.57
CA GLY A 40 24.88 -18.22 0.11
C GLY A 40 24.15 -18.38 1.45
N LEU A 41 23.16 -17.52 1.73
CA LEU A 41 22.42 -17.52 2.98
C LEU A 41 21.34 -18.59 2.95
N THR A 42 21.47 -19.62 3.78
CA THR A 42 20.46 -20.68 3.92
C THR A 42 19.21 -20.21 4.66
N SER A 43 19.33 -19.13 5.44
CA SER A 43 18.22 -18.44 6.10
C SER A 43 18.49 -16.94 6.17
N ILE A 44 17.42 -16.15 6.19
CA ILE A 44 17.50 -14.70 6.37
C ILE A 44 17.64 -14.42 7.87
N PRO A 45 18.69 -13.71 8.33
CA PRO A 45 18.84 -13.31 9.72
C PRO A 45 17.64 -12.49 10.22
N ALA A 46 17.30 -12.62 11.50
CA ALA A 46 16.12 -11.96 12.08
C ALA A 46 16.17 -10.43 11.93
N ASP A 47 17.35 -9.81 12.12
CA ASP A 47 17.52 -8.36 11.96
C ASP A 47 17.28 -7.90 10.51
N VAL A 48 17.71 -8.71 9.55
CA VAL A 48 17.47 -8.46 8.11
C VAL A 48 16.00 -8.64 7.79
N LEU A 49 15.35 -9.67 8.34
CA LEU A 49 13.92 -9.91 8.16
C LEU A 49 13.07 -8.75 8.70
N ASP A 50 13.39 -8.23 9.88
CA ASP A 50 12.74 -7.04 10.45
C ASP A 50 12.92 -5.81 9.55
N LYS A 51 14.12 -5.59 9.00
CA LYS A 51 14.38 -4.51 8.05
C LYS A 51 13.58 -4.69 6.76
N ILE A 52 13.50 -5.92 6.24
CA ILE A 52 12.70 -6.25 5.06
C ILE A 52 11.26 -5.84 5.31
N LYS A 53 10.62 -6.39 6.35
CA LYS A 53 9.20 -6.14 6.67
C LYS A 53 8.87 -4.66 6.84
N LYS A 54 9.77 -3.89 7.48
CA LYS A 54 9.62 -2.43 7.65
C LYS A 54 9.69 -1.64 6.34
N ASN A 55 10.33 -2.18 5.30
CA ASN A 55 10.54 -1.51 4.02
C ASN A 55 9.73 -2.11 2.88
N ILE A 56 8.81 -3.04 3.14
CA ILE A 56 7.87 -3.51 2.15
C ILE A 56 6.91 -2.37 1.79
N LYS A 57 6.95 -1.95 0.53
CA LYS A 57 6.08 -0.92 -0.05
C LYS A 57 4.82 -1.59 -0.61
N LYS A 58 3.68 -1.24 -0.02
CA LYS A 58 2.37 -1.68 -0.50
C LYS A 58 1.89 -0.71 -1.59
N SER A 59 1.39 -1.26 -2.68
CA SER A 59 0.75 -0.52 -3.76
C SER A 59 -0.61 -1.16 -4.04
N GLY A 60 -1.67 -0.42 -3.78
CA GLY A 60 -3.04 -0.81 -4.09
C GLY A 60 -3.49 -0.23 -5.41
N LYS A 61 -4.64 -0.68 -5.88
CA LYS A 61 -5.19 -0.35 -7.19
C LYS A 61 -5.95 0.96 -7.18
N TYR A 62 -6.44 1.43 -6.04
CA TYR A 62 -7.38 2.53 -5.99
C TYR A 62 -6.78 3.73 -5.24
N SER A 63 -7.08 4.92 -5.75
CA SER A 63 -6.79 6.18 -5.08
C SER A 63 -7.93 7.17 -5.23
N PHE A 64 -8.02 8.11 -4.30
CA PHE A 64 -9.03 9.16 -4.28
C PHE A 64 -8.54 10.37 -3.49
N SER A 65 -8.84 11.57 -3.98
CA SER A 65 -8.64 12.81 -3.21
C SER A 65 -9.95 13.57 -3.07
N CYS A 66 -10.19 14.14 -1.88
CA CYS A 66 -11.33 15.03 -1.65
C CYS A 66 -11.31 16.25 -2.59
N ALA A 67 -10.13 16.68 -3.04
CA ALA A 67 -10.00 17.75 -4.03
C ALA A 67 -10.59 17.38 -5.40
N ASP A 68 -10.62 16.08 -5.76
CA ASP A 68 -11.15 15.60 -7.04
C ASP A 68 -12.68 15.80 -7.17
N VAL A 69 -13.37 15.98 -6.04
CA VAL A 69 -14.81 16.31 -5.96
C VAL A 69 -15.07 17.78 -5.60
N GLY A 70 -14.05 18.63 -5.67
CA GLY A 70 -14.17 20.08 -5.43
C GLY A 70 -14.29 20.47 -3.96
N MET A 71 -14.05 19.55 -3.02
CA MET A 71 -14.00 19.88 -1.60
C MET A 71 -12.68 20.58 -1.25
N LYS A 72 -12.75 21.58 -0.36
CA LYS A 72 -11.56 22.23 0.20
C LYS A 72 -10.95 21.39 1.33
N CYS A 73 -10.60 20.14 1.01
CA CYS A 73 -10.00 19.18 1.93
C CYS A 73 -8.79 18.51 1.27
N GLY A 74 -7.65 18.50 1.95
CA GLY A 74 -6.41 17.89 1.46
C GLY A 74 -6.27 16.40 1.74
N PHE A 75 -7.32 15.74 2.24
CA PHE A 75 -7.29 14.32 2.50
C PHE A 75 -7.24 13.53 1.19
N GLU A 76 -6.35 12.55 1.14
CA GLU A 76 -6.19 11.63 0.03
C GLU A 76 -5.98 10.22 0.55
N ILE A 77 -6.53 9.26 -0.19
CA ILE A 77 -6.28 7.84 -0.01
C ILE A 77 -5.51 7.40 -1.23
N VAL A 78 -4.34 6.81 -1.00
CA VAL A 78 -3.49 6.24 -2.04
C VAL A 78 -3.27 4.77 -1.73
N ASN A 79 -3.16 3.94 -2.76
CA ASN A 79 -2.82 2.52 -2.62
C ASN A 79 -3.87 1.67 -1.86
N ALA A 80 -5.16 1.98 -1.98
CA ALA A 80 -6.22 1.09 -1.49
C ALA A 80 -6.34 -0.15 -2.38
N ASP A 81 -6.54 -1.33 -1.81
CA ASP A 81 -6.61 -2.57 -2.60
C ASP A 81 -7.96 -2.76 -3.30
N THR A 82 -9.03 -2.39 -2.60
CA THR A 82 -10.41 -2.48 -3.08
C THR A 82 -11.12 -1.14 -2.96
N GLU A 83 -12.17 -0.95 -3.76
CA GLU A 83 -13.04 0.21 -3.61
C GLU A 83 -13.66 0.26 -2.20
N GLU A 84 -14.03 -0.90 -1.63
CA GLU A 84 -14.61 -0.99 -0.29
C GLU A 84 -13.65 -0.50 0.80
N GLU A 85 -12.38 -0.91 0.75
CA GLU A 85 -11.34 -0.44 1.69
C GLU A 85 -11.20 1.09 1.63
N LEU A 86 -11.10 1.63 0.42
CA LEU A 86 -11.04 3.08 0.19
C LEU A 86 -12.25 3.80 0.80
N LEU A 87 -13.45 3.30 0.55
CA LEU A 87 -14.68 3.90 1.06
C LEU A 87 -14.78 3.80 2.59
N ASN A 88 -14.29 2.71 3.18
CA ASN A 88 -14.24 2.54 4.64
C ASN A 88 -13.27 3.55 5.29
N GLU A 89 -12.06 3.71 4.73
CA GLU A 89 -11.11 4.72 5.19
C GLU A 89 -11.67 6.14 5.08
N LEU A 90 -12.35 6.43 3.96
CA LEU A 90 -12.98 7.72 3.74
C LEU A 90 -14.11 7.98 4.74
N ALA A 91 -14.92 6.97 5.06
CA ALA A 91 -15.98 7.08 6.06
C ALA A 91 -15.42 7.35 7.47
N ILE A 92 -14.31 6.70 7.83
CA ILE A 92 -13.61 6.96 9.10
C ILE A 92 -13.10 8.41 9.13
N HIS A 93 -12.47 8.88 8.05
CA HIS A 93 -12.02 10.26 7.94
C HIS A 93 -13.18 11.26 8.06
N ALA A 94 -14.29 11.03 7.36
CA ALA A 94 -15.47 11.89 7.41
C ALA A 94 -16.05 11.98 8.83
N LYS A 95 -16.13 10.84 9.53
CA LYS A 95 -16.57 10.78 10.92
C LYS A 95 -15.65 11.54 11.86
N LEU A 96 -14.33 11.37 11.74
CA LEU A 96 -13.37 11.98 12.68
C LEU A 96 -13.11 13.47 12.41
N SER A 97 -13.09 13.87 11.13
CA SER A 97 -12.68 15.23 10.73
C SER A 97 -13.86 16.18 10.54
N HIS A 98 -15.05 15.64 10.24
CA HIS A 98 -16.24 16.44 9.94
C HIS A 98 -17.44 16.08 10.83
N ASN A 99 -17.24 15.21 11.83
CA ASN A 99 -18.30 14.67 12.69
C ASN A 99 -19.48 14.09 11.89
N MET A 100 -19.20 13.63 10.67
CA MET A 100 -20.19 13.14 9.71
C MET A 100 -20.36 11.64 9.93
N THR A 101 -21.45 11.25 10.57
CA THR A 101 -21.76 9.84 10.87
C THR A 101 -22.20 9.05 9.65
N SER A 102 -22.61 9.73 8.57
CA SER A 102 -22.96 9.13 7.29
C SER A 102 -22.66 10.10 6.14
N ILE A 103 -22.11 9.58 5.04
CA ILE A 103 -21.84 10.35 3.82
C ILE A 103 -23.13 10.41 2.99
N PRO A 104 -23.65 11.59 2.62
CA PRO A 104 -24.82 11.71 1.76
C PRO A 104 -24.67 10.94 0.44
N GLN A 105 -25.75 10.36 -0.07
CA GLN A 105 -25.71 9.50 -1.25
C GLN A 105 -25.15 10.21 -2.48
N ASP A 106 -25.50 11.48 -2.71
CA ASP A 106 -24.97 12.28 -3.83
C ASP A 106 -23.46 12.49 -3.72
N THR A 107 -22.97 12.73 -2.50
CA THR A 107 -21.54 12.85 -2.21
C THR A 107 -20.83 11.52 -2.46
N LEU A 108 -21.40 10.39 -2.03
CA LEU A 108 -20.86 9.06 -2.27
C LEU A 108 -20.79 8.73 -3.77
N ASN A 109 -21.82 9.08 -4.54
CA ASN A 109 -21.83 8.89 -5.99
C ASN A 109 -20.73 9.74 -6.67
N ALA A 110 -20.54 10.99 -6.24
CA ALA A 110 -19.48 11.84 -6.74
C ALA A 110 -18.09 11.26 -6.44
N ILE A 111 -17.89 10.77 -5.21
CA ILE A 111 -16.65 10.08 -4.79
C ILE A 111 -16.37 8.90 -5.71
N LYS A 112 -17.31 7.97 -5.86
CA LYS A 112 -17.16 6.77 -6.70
C LYS A 112 -16.81 7.10 -8.16
N SER A 113 -17.38 8.19 -8.70
CA SER A 113 -17.08 8.64 -10.06
C SER A 113 -15.65 9.19 -10.25
N LYS A 114 -14.95 9.49 -9.14
CA LYS A 114 -13.61 10.09 -9.12
C LYS A 114 -12.54 9.16 -8.55
N ILE A 115 -12.89 7.95 -8.11
CA ILE A 115 -11.91 6.94 -7.74
C ILE A 115 -11.06 6.59 -8.96
N LYS A 116 -9.74 6.67 -8.80
CA LYS A 116 -8.75 6.40 -9.85
C LYS A 116 -8.21 4.99 -9.67
N VAL A 117 -8.10 4.25 -10.77
CA VAL A 117 -7.44 2.93 -10.81
C VAL A 117 -5.99 3.12 -11.28
N MET A 118 -5.03 2.58 -10.53
CA MET A 118 -3.58 2.70 -10.69
C MET A 118 -2.93 1.39 -11.15
#